data_AF-A0A672PX40-F1
#
_entry.id   AF-A0A672PX40-F1
#
_cell.length_a   1.000
_cell.length_b   1.000
_cell.length_c   1.000
_cell.angle_alpha   90.00
_cell.angle_beta   90.00
_cell.angle_gamma   90.00
#
_symmetry.space_group_name_H-M   'P 1'
#
loop_
_entity.id
_entity.type
_entity.pdbx_description
1 polymer ?
#
loop_
_entity_poly.entity_id
_entity_poly.type
_entity_poly.pdbx_seq_one_letter_code
_entity_poly.pdbx_strand_id
1 'polypeptide(L)'
;LDYSDLMKNINRERSLAAGRPQSRLPKFTPAEVARIKGTHDYFGFNHYTAVLAYNMDYKNLEHYDADRGAGTVADRTWLDSGSFWLKGTPVGFRKILNFIKEEYGAYLLDGVDIRGYAAWTLMDNLEWATGFDEKFGFFYKSVWHYATIINCNGFISPGESPHECQIHEPEGSTPPLPLVSFLGLEVSGTDAELSLNVLFSLTIIAAVAVVLLVYGIVKTSKKQKRPVEEHIDLEKKGKF
;
A
#
# COMPACT_ATOMS: atom_id res chain seq x y z
N LEU A 1 -11.00 -3.75 27.82
CA LEU A 1 -9.85 -2.93 27.43
C LEU A 1 -10.42 -1.54 27.14
N ASP A 2 -9.89 -0.50 27.74
CA ASP A 2 -10.23 0.90 27.42
C ASP A 2 -8.94 1.58 26.92
N TYR A 3 -9.00 2.81 26.40
CA TYR A 3 -7.79 3.58 26.13
C TYR A 3 -6.92 3.69 27.39
N SER A 4 -5.60 3.79 27.21
CA SER A 4 -4.69 3.97 28.34
C SER A 4 -5.03 5.26 29.10
N ASP A 5 -4.85 5.24 30.42
CA ASP A 5 -5.12 6.42 31.25
C ASP A 5 -4.24 7.60 30.84
N LEU A 6 -3.00 7.33 30.43
CA LEU A 6 -2.10 8.33 29.86
C LEU A 6 -2.72 9.02 28.63
N MET A 7 -3.22 8.25 27.66
CA MET A 7 -3.83 8.80 26.46
C MET A 7 -5.08 9.62 26.78
N LYS A 8 -5.94 9.12 27.68
CA LYS A 8 -7.16 9.81 28.12
C LYS A 8 -6.84 11.14 28.81
N ASN A 9 -5.85 11.15 29.70
CA ASN A 9 -5.46 12.33 30.47
C ASN A 9 -4.85 13.41 29.56
N ILE A 10 -3.87 13.05 28.72
CA ILE A 10 -3.22 14.01 27.81
C ILE A 10 -4.24 14.63 26.85
N ASN A 11 -5.09 13.81 26.23
CA ASN A 11 -6.11 14.33 25.30
C ASN A 11 -7.11 15.26 26.00
N ARG A 12 -7.50 14.95 27.24
CA ARG A 12 -8.39 15.80 28.03
C ARG A 12 -7.75 17.15 28.34
N GLU A 13 -6.53 17.14 28.87
CA GLU A 13 -5.80 18.36 29.24
C GLU A 13 -5.55 19.26 28.02
N ARG A 14 -5.09 18.68 26.90
CA ARG A 14 -4.87 19.44 25.66
C ARG A 14 -6.16 20.00 25.09
N SER A 15 -7.28 19.26 25.15
CA SER A 15 -8.58 19.76 24.70
C SER A 15 -9.06 20.94 25.55
N LEU A 16 -8.88 20.87 26.88
CA LEU A 16 -9.21 21.97 27.79
C LEU A 16 -8.31 23.20 27.54
N ALA A 17 -7.01 22.99 27.31
CA ALA A 17 -6.07 24.05 26.96
C ALA A 17 -6.41 24.74 25.62
N ALA A 18 -7.00 24.00 24.68
CA ALA A 18 -7.53 24.52 23.42
C ALA A 18 -8.92 25.17 23.57
N GLY A 19 -9.45 25.32 24.80
CA GLY A 19 -10.74 25.94 25.06
C GLY A 19 -11.95 25.06 24.72
N ARG A 20 -11.75 23.75 24.53
CA ARG A 20 -12.87 22.84 24.25
C ARG A 20 -13.59 22.46 25.55
N PRO A 21 -14.93 22.38 25.52
CA PRO A 21 -15.69 21.93 26.68
C PRO A 21 -15.53 20.43 26.97
N GLN A 22 -15.01 19.66 26.00
CA GLN A 22 -14.85 18.21 26.11
C GLN A 22 -13.59 17.71 25.37
N SER A 23 -13.13 16.52 25.76
CA SER A 23 -12.01 15.81 25.13
C SER A 23 -12.28 15.50 23.66
N ARG A 24 -11.28 15.64 22.78
CA ARG A 24 -11.30 15.15 21.40
C ARG A 24 -11.29 13.63 21.29
N LEU A 25 -10.73 12.93 22.29
CA LEU A 25 -10.72 11.48 22.33
C LEU A 25 -12.11 10.94 22.70
N PRO A 26 -12.74 10.12 21.83
CA PRO A 26 -14.02 9.47 22.14
C PRO A 26 -13.94 8.58 23.37
N LYS A 27 -15.07 8.40 24.07
CA LYS A 27 -15.17 7.53 25.24
C LYS A 27 -15.95 6.28 24.89
N PHE A 28 -15.48 5.14 25.36
CA PHE A 28 -16.28 3.92 25.35
C PHE A 28 -17.25 3.89 26.51
N THR A 29 -18.45 3.37 26.25
CA THR A 29 -19.40 2.98 27.28
C THR A 29 -18.92 1.70 27.99
N PRO A 30 -19.39 1.43 29.23
CA PRO A 30 -19.03 0.18 29.92
C PRO A 30 -19.40 -1.08 29.12
N ALA A 31 -20.52 -1.04 28.38
CA ALA A 31 -20.95 -2.13 27.52
C ALA A 31 -19.99 -2.36 26.33
N GLU A 32 -19.47 -1.29 25.72
CA GLU A 32 -18.48 -1.40 24.64
C GLU A 32 -17.14 -1.93 25.14
N VAL A 33 -16.68 -1.44 26.30
CA VAL A 33 -15.46 -1.94 26.95
C VAL A 33 -15.57 -3.44 27.25
N ALA A 34 -16.73 -3.89 27.75
CA ALA A 34 -16.99 -5.30 28.01
C ALA A 34 -17.02 -6.11 26.71
N ARG A 35 -17.62 -5.58 25.63
CA ARG A 35 -17.70 -6.24 24.32
C ARG A 35 -16.34 -6.43 23.66
N ILE A 36 -15.42 -5.47 23.78
CA ILE A 36 -14.10 -5.50 23.12
C ILE A 36 -13.07 -6.27 23.96
N LYS A 37 -13.29 -6.39 25.27
CA LYS A 37 -12.32 -7.09 26.14
C LYS A 37 -12.25 -8.57 25.76
N GLY A 38 -11.04 -9.03 25.43
CA GLY A 38 -10.78 -10.43 25.12
C GLY A 38 -11.15 -10.85 23.69
N THR A 39 -11.47 -9.91 22.79
CA THR A 39 -11.74 -10.22 21.38
C THR A 39 -10.43 -10.42 20.60
N HIS A 40 -9.57 -11.32 21.06
CA HIS A 40 -8.29 -11.63 20.43
C HIS A 40 -7.87 -13.07 20.69
N ASP A 41 -7.34 -13.73 19.67
CA ASP A 41 -6.72 -15.06 19.79
C ASP A 41 -5.19 -14.98 19.74
N TYR A 42 -4.66 -14.00 18.99
CA TYR A 42 -3.24 -13.71 18.86
C TYR A 42 -3.02 -12.21 18.63
N PHE A 43 -1.77 -11.78 18.79
CA PHE A 43 -1.34 -10.40 18.56
C PHE A 43 -0.46 -10.34 17.30
N GLY A 44 -1.00 -9.72 16.24
CA GLY A 44 -0.24 -9.43 15.02
C GLY A 44 0.52 -8.12 15.16
N PHE A 45 1.80 -8.11 14.79
CA PHE A 45 2.65 -6.94 14.91
C PHE A 45 3.46 -6.71 13.63
N ASN A 46 3.27 -5.54 13.01
CA ASN A 46 4.05 -5.12 11.86
C ASN A 46 5.21 -4.24 12.34
N HIS A 47 6.42 -4.58 11.95
CA HIS A 47 7.62 -3.82 12.28
C HIS A 47 8.53 -3.70 11.06
N TYR A 48 9.03 -2.49 10.82
CA TYR A 48 9.86 -2.16 9.66
C TYR A 48 11.12 -1.40 10.06
N THR A 49 10.96 -0.39 10.93
CA THR A 49 12.05 0.50 11.34
C THR A 49 11.86 0.97 12.77
N ALA A 50 12.94 1.47 13.36
CA ALA A 50 12.93 2.31 14.55
C ALA A 50 13.17 3.78 14.19
N VAL A 51 12.88 4.65 15.15
CA VAL A 51 13.16 6.09 15.11
C VAL A 51 13.71 6.51 16.47
N LEU A 52 14.50 7.58 16.49
CA LEU A 52 14.87 8.29 17.71
C LEU A 52 13.73 9.23 18.09
N ALA A 53 13.33 9.22 19.35
CA ALA A 53 12.30 10.09 19.88
C ALA A 53 12.91 11.16 20.78
N TYR A 54 12.36 12.37 20.72
CA TYR A 54 12.72 13.48 21.60
C TYR A 54 11.48 14.26 22.00
N ASN A 55 11.50 14.89 23.17
CA ASN A 55 10.39 15.72 23.62
C ASN A 55 10.21 16.92 22.68
N MET A 56 8.98 17.13 22.21
CA MET A 56 8.66 18.22 21.31
C MET A 56 7.39 18.93 21.75
N ASP A 57 7.49 20.24 21.94
CA ASP A 57 6.34 21.09 22.25
C ASP A 57 5.69 21.59 20.96
N TYR A 58 4.54 20.99 20.63
CA TYR A 58 3.70 21.37 19.50
C TYR A 58 2.74 22.53 19.81
N LYS A 59 2.89 23.17 20.97
CA LYS A 59 2.02 24.27 21.45
C LYS A 59 0.54 23.87 21.35
N ASN A 60 -0.27 24.75 20.78
CA ASN A 60 -1.72 24.61 20.65
C ASN A 60 -2.16 23.81 19.42
N LEU A 61 -1.24 23.14 18.72
CA LEU A 61 -1.63 22.31 17.58
C LEU A 61 -2.43 21.09 18.06
N GLU A 62 -3.54 20.80 17.37
CA GLU A 62 -4.45 19.71 17.69
C GLU A 62 -4.35 18.60 16.64
N HIS A 63 -3.34 17.73 16.77
CA HIS A 63 -3.17 16.55 15.93
C HIS A 63 -2.46 15.44 16.73
N TYR A 64 -2.43 14.23 16.16
CA TYR A 64 -1.89 13.05 16.81
C TYR A 64 -0.46 13.26 17.35
N ASP A 65 0.45 13.86 16.56
CA ASP A 65 1.82 14.08 16.99
C ASP A 65 1.94 15.08 18.15
N ALA A 66 1.08 16.09 18.17
CA ALA A 66 1.00 17.01 19.29
C ALA A 66 0.47 16.35 20.56
N ASP A 67 -0.41 15.36 20.43
CA ASP A 67 -0.98 14.64 21.57
C ASP A 67 -0.02 13.59 22.15
N ARG A 68 0.92 13.05 21.37
CA ARG A 68 2.02 12.22 21.91
C ARG A 68 3.17 13.04 22.52
N GLY A 69 3.29 14.33 22.18
CA GLY A 69 4.31 15.23 22.74
C GLY A 69 5.76 14.87 22.38
N ALA A 70 5.96 14.06 21.34
CA ALA A 70 7.25 13.52 20.98
C ALA A 70 7.51 13.65 19.48
N GLY A 71 8.57 14.39 19.15
CA GLY A 71 9.13 14.44 17.80
C GLY A 71 9.94 13.17 17.52
N THR A 72 10.10 12.85 16.24
CA THR A 72 10.85 11.68 15.80
C THR A 72 11.85 12.03 14.72
N VAL A 73 12.99 11.34 14.72
CA VAL A 73 14.04 11.50 13.71
C VAL A 73 14.72 10.16 13.46
N ALA A 74 15.14 9.90 12.22
CA ALA A 74 16.00 8.77 11.91
C ALA A 74 17.47 9.14 12.18
N ASP A 75 18.25 8.19 12.71
CA ASP A 75 19.70 8.35 12.74
C ASP A 75 20.23 8.34 11.30
N ARG A 76 21.05 9.35 10.96
CA ARG A 76 21.62 9.51 9.60
C ARG A 76 22.67 8.45 9.28
N THR A 77 23.16 7.73 10.28
CA THR A 77 24.15 6.65 10.11
C THR A 77 23.49 5.30 9.80
N TRP A 78 22.17 5.18 9.97
CA TRP A 78 21.46 3.95 9.64
C TRP A 78 21.32 3.77 8.13
N LEU A 79 21.38 2.51 7.69
CA LEU A 79 21.28 2.17 6.27
C LEU A 79 19.92 2.60 5.71
N ASP A 80 19.97 3.27 4.57
CA ASP A 80 18.79 3.66 3.81
C ASP A 80 18.16 2.47 3.08
N SER A 81 16.92 2.66 2.67
CA SER A 81 16.18 1.74 1.81
C SER A 81 15.62 2.48 0.60
N GLY A 82 14.81 1.81 -0.23
CA GLY A 82 14.06 2.46 -1.29
C GLY A 82 13.02 3.47 -0.77
N SER A 83 12.65 3.38 0.50
CA SER A 83 11.62 4.23 1.13
C SER A 83 12.25 5.23 2.09
N PHE A 84 11.88 6.50 1.97
CA PHE A 84 12.49 7.58 2.77
C PHE A 84 12.29 7.40 4.29
N TRP A 85 11.17 6.79 4.69
CA TRP A 85 10.78 6.58 6.09
C TRP A 85 11.40 5.33 6.73
N LEU A 86 11.95 4.41 5.93
CA LEU A 86 12.41 3.09 6.39
C LEU A 86 13.93 3.04 6.44
N LYS A 87 14.47 2.76 7.64
CA LYS A 87 15.90 2.57 7.89
C LYS A 87 16.20 1.17 8.42
N GLY A 88 17.35 0.61 8.03
CA GLY A 88 17.83 -0.67 8.51
C GLY A 88 18.14 -0.63 10.01
N THR A 89 17.24 -1.13 10.86
CA THR A 89 17.33 -1.03 12.32
C THR A 89 17.01 -2.34 13.08
N PRO A 90 17.75 -3.44 12.87
CA PRO A 90 17.43 -4.74 13.47
C PRO A 90 17.40 -4.73 15.02
N VAL A 91 18.24 -3.90 15.65
CA VAL A 91 18.27 -3.74 17.11
C VAL A 91 16.97 -3.14 17.65
N GLY A 92 16.30 -2.29 16.86
CA GLY A 92 15.00 -1.73 17.18
C GLY A 92 13.93 -2.79 17.34
N PHE A 93 13.94 -3.81 16.47
CA PHE A 93 13.00 -4.93 16.53
C PHE A 93 13.15 -5.72 17.83
N ARG A 94 14.39 -6.03 18.23
CA ARG A 94 14.65 -6.70 19.52
C ARG A 94 14.16 -5.88 20.71
N LYS A 95 14.41 -4.56 20.70
CA LYS A 95 13.99 -3.66 21.79
C LYS A 95 12.47 -3.61 21.94
N ILE A 96 11.72 -3.52 20.85
CA ILE A 96 10.25 -3.45 20.94
C ILE A 96 9.64 -4.78 21.39
N LEU A 97 10.21 -5.92 20.97
CA LEU A 97 9.77 -7.23 21.46
C LEU A 97 10.01 -7.40 22.96
N ASN A 98 11.17 -6.96 23.45
CA ASN A 98 11.45 -6.96 24.90
C ASN A 98 10.50 -6.03 25.66
N PHE A 99 10.19 -4.85 25.11
CA PHE A 99 9.20 -3.94 25.72
C PHE A 99 7.81 -4.59 25.80
N ILE A 100 7.33 -5.19 24.71
CA ILE A 100 6.03 -5.89 24.69
C ILE A 100 6.02 -6.99 25.75
N LYS A 101 7.11 -7.73 25.87
CA LYS A 101 7.26 -8.79 26.85
C LYS A 101 7.16 -8.28 28.29
N GLU A 102 7.89 -7.22 28.60
CA GLU A 102 7.93 -6.61 29.94
C GLU A 102 6.59 -6.00 30.32
N GLU A 103 5.97 -5.23 29.40
CA GLU A 103 4.74 -4.48 29.66
C GLU A 103 3.50 -5.40 29.74
N TYR A 104 3.45 -6.44 28.90
CA TYR A 104 2.29 -7.32 28.80
C TYR A 104 2.49 -8.68 29.49
N GLY A 105 3.56 -8.84 30.27
CA GLY A 105 3.74 -9.97 31.18
C GLY A 105 4.01 -11.31 30.48
N ALA A 106 4.87 -11.34 29.48
CA ALA A 106 5.39 -12.62 28.96
C ALA A 106 6.56 -13.10 29.84
N TYR A 107 6.22 -13.84 30.90
CA TYR A 107 7.10 -14.22 32.03
C TYR A 107 8.24 -15.22 31.73
N LEU A 108 8.56 -15.54 30.47
CA LEU A 108 9.71 -16.40 30.17
C LEU A 108 10.95 -15.53 29.97
N LEU A 109 11.98 -15.69 30.82
CA LEU A 109 13.33 -15.14 30.58
C LEU A 109 13.71 -15.42 29.11
N ASP A 110 13.98 -14.36 28.35
CA ASP A 110 14.21 -14.30 26.89
C ASP A 110 13.14 -14.83 25.90
N GLY A 111 12.03 -15.42 26.35
CA GLY A 111 11.04 -16.07 25.46
C GLY A 111 9.80 -15.24 25.16
N VAL A 112 9.88 -14.27 24.23
CA VAL A 112 8.65 -13.74 23.60
C VAL A 112 8.03 -14.87 22.78
N ASP A 113 6.76 -15.20 23.05
CA ASP A 113 6.07 -16.29 22.35
C ASP A 113 5.72 -15.88 20.91
N ILE A 114 6.70 -15.98 20.02
CA ILE A 114 6.56 -15.68 18.59
C ILE A 114 6.19 -16.97 17.88
N ARG A 115 4.95 -17.03 17.39
CA ARG A 115 4.38 -18.21 16.72
C ARG A 115 4.58 -18.22 15.20
N GLY A 116 4.93 -17.08 14.61
CA GLY A 116 5.12 -16.98 13.16
C GLY A 116 5.72 -15.65 12.74
N TYR A 117 6.26 -15.65 11.51
CA TYR A 117 6.80 -14.48 10.84
C TYR A 117 6.37 -14.53 9.37
N ALA A 118 5.84 -13.41 8.87
CA ALA A 118 5.45 -13.27 7.47
C ALA A 118 6.19 -12.07 6.86
N ALA A 119 7.07 -12.35 5.89
CA ALA A 119 7.79 -11.31 5.18
C ALA A 119 6.85 -10.49 4.28
N TRP A 120 6.92 -9.17 4.40
CA TRP A 120 6.26 -8.23 3.48
C TRP A 120 7.25 -7.80 2.39
N THR A 121 7.04 -8.10 1.12
CA THR A 121 5.94 -8.87 0.48
C THR A 121 6.52 -9.95 -0.41
N LEU A 122 5.73 -10.99 -0.71
CA LEU A 122 6.16 -12.06 -1.61
C LEU A 122 6.63 -11.51 -2.96
N MET A 123 5.83 -10.63 -3.58
CA MET A 123 6.12 -9.98 -4.87
C MET A 123 5.98 -8.46 -4.73
N ASP A 124 6.63 -7.72 -5.62
CA ASP A 124 6.43 -6.28 -5.77
C ASP A 124 4.93 -6.01 -6.01
N ASN A 125 4.41 -4.98 -5.35
CA ASN A 125 3.00 -4.61 -5.45
C ASN A 125 2.85 -3.09 -5.55
N LEU A 126 1.60 -2.61 -5.61
CA LEU A 126 1.29 -1.18 -5.59
C LEU A 126 1.47 -0.63 -4.16
N GLU A 127 2.57 0.07 -3.90
CA GLU A 127 2.91 0.69 -2.61
C GLU A 127 2.23 2.07 -2.46
N TRP A 128 0.90 2.03 -2.31
CA TRP A 128 0.05 3.16 -1.95
C TRP A 128 0.35 4.45 -2.75
N ALA A 129 0.73 5.53 -2.06
CA ALA A 129 1.01 6.84 -2.65
C ALA A 129 2.27 6.85 -3.53
N THR A 130 3.16 5.86 -3.38
CA THR A 130 4.41 5.75 -4.16
C THR A 130 4.25 4.89 -5.42
N GLY A 131 3.05 4.33 -5.66
CA GLY A 131 2.79 3.55 -6.86
C GLY A 131 3.67 2.30 -6.93
N PHE A 132 4.48 2.18 -7.98
CA PHE A 132 5.36 1.03 -8.20
C PHE A 132 6.85 1.37 -8.06
N ASP A 133 7.17 2.58 -7.57
CA ASP A 133 8.54 3.05 -7.44
C ASP A 133 9.28 2.37 -6.27
N GLU A 134 8.56 2.10 -5.16
CA GLU A 134 9.09 1.36 -4.02
C GLU A 134 8.84 -0.15 -4.17
N LYS A 135 9.91 -0.94 -4.07
CA LYS A 135 9.91 -2.39 -4.31
C LYS A 135 10.20 -3.17 -3.03
N PHE A 136 9.16 -3.78 -2.47
CA PHE A 136 9.23 -4.60 -1.25
C PHE A 136 9.23 -6.11 -1.55
N GLY A 137 9.07 -6.53 -2.80
CA GLY A 137 9.00 -7.92 -3.21
C GLY A 137 10.34 -8.64 -3.07
N PHE A 138 10.35 -9.77 -2.34
CA PHE A 138 11.56 -10.59 -2.26
C PHE A 138 11.67 -11.62 -3.40
N PHE A 139 10.62 -11.85 -4.20
CA PHE A 139 10.58 -12.87 -5.26
C PHE A 139 11.81 -12.87 -6.18
N TYR A 140 12.24 -11.69 -6.65
CA TYR A 140 13.29 -11.59 -7.67
C TYR A 140 14.73 -11.66 -7.14
N LYS A 141 14.96 -11.38 -5.85
CA LYS A 141 16.33 -11.22 -5.31
C LYS A 141 16.63 -12.03 -4.06
N SER A 142 15.62 -12.26 -3.22
CA SER A 142 15.83 -12.80 -1.89
C SER A 142 14.98 -14.05 -1.60
N VAL A 143 14.23 -14.54 -2.59
CA VAL A 143 13.33 -15.70 -2.43
C VAL A 143 14.09 -16.96 -2.03
N TRP A 144 15.24 -17.22 -2.64
CA TRP A 144 16.06 -18.41 -2.33
C TRP A 144 16.65 -18.35 -0.92
N HIS A 145 17.04 -17.15 -0.49
CA HIS A 145 17.51 -16.93 0.88
C HIS A 145 16.39 -17.16 1.90
N TYR A 146 15.20 -16.60 1.66
CA TYR A 146 14.04 -16.80 2.54
C TYR A 146 13.56 -18.26 2.56
N ALA A 147 13.55 -18.93 1.40
CA ALA A 147 13.24 -20.35 1.28
C ALA A 147 14.23 -21.21 2.05
N THR A 148 15.53 -20.88 2.02
CA THR A 148 16.55 -21.55 2.83
C THR A 148 16.28 -21.39 4.33
N ILE A 149 15.92 -20.20 4.80
CA ILE A 149 15.59 -19.97 6.22
C ILE A 149 14.42 -20.84 6.66
N ILE A 150 13.38 -20.94 5.83
CA ILE A 150 12.21 -21.79 6.10
C ILE A 150 12.63 -23.26 6.13
N ASN A 151 13.36 -23.72 5.10
CA ASN A 151 13.73 -25.13 4.96
C ASN A 151 14.69 -25.60 6.05
N CYS A 152 15.58 -24.71 6.51
CA CYS A 152 16.51 -24.97 7.61
C CYS A 152 15.91 -24.70 8.99
N ASN A 153 14.66 -24.22 9.07
CA ASN A 153 14.00 -23.83 10.33
C ASN A 153 14.85 -22.84 11.16
N GLY A 154 15.53 -21.90 10.50
CA GLY A 154 16.45 -20.97 11.17
C GLY A 154 17.52 -20.36 10.27
N PHE A 155 18.44 -19.63 10.90
CA PHE A 155 19.58 -19.01 10.23
C PHE A 155 20.80 -19.91 10.32
N ILE A 156 21.55 -20.00 9.22
CA ILE A 156 22.82 -20.73 9.14
C ILE A 156 23.94 -19.80 9.60
N SER A 157 24.85 -20.28 10.45
CA SER A 157 25.92 -19.43 10.99
C SER A 157 26.97 -19.13 9.91
N PRO A 158 27.55 -17.92 9.88
CA PRO A 158 28.63 -17.61 8.96
C PRO A 158 29.83 -18.56 9.18
N GLY A 159 30.18 -19.36 8.17
CA GLY A 159 31.33 -20.28 8.22
C GLY A 159 30.99 -21.74 8.51
N GLU A 160 29.72 -22.10 8.68
CA GLU A 160 29.30 -23.51 8.66
C GLU A 160 29.38 -24.09 7.24
N SER A 161 29.75 -25.37 7.14
CA SER A 161 29.73 -26.13 5.89
C SER A 161 28.34 -26.11 5.23
N PRO A 162 28.22 -26.32 3.92
CA PRO A 162 26.93 -26.34 3.23
C PRO A 162 25.96 -27.27 3.95
N HIS A 163 24.89 -26.70 4.48
CA HIS A 163 23.84 -27.46 5.15
C HIS A 163 22.98 -28.13 4.08
N GLU A 164 22.62 -29.40 4.30
CA GLU A 164 21.77 -30.17 3.35
C GLU A 164 20.41 -29.50 3.07
N CYS A 165 19.92 -28.70 4.02
CA CYS A 165 18.68 -27.93 3.88
C CYS A 165 18.84 -26.63 3.07
N GLN A 166 20.03 -26.28 2.59
CA GLN A 166 20.24 -25.07 1.78
C GLN A 166 19.54 -25.21 0.42
N ILE A 167 18.74 -24.20 0.09
CA ILE A 167 18.11 -24.10 -1.23
C ILE A 167 18.91 -23.09 -2.03
N HIS A 168 19.55 -23.58 -3.08
CA HIS A 168 20.28 -22.73 -4.02
C HIS A 168 19.36 -22.26 -5.14
N GLU A 169 19.63 -21.06 -5.61
CA GLU A 169 19.10 -20.61 -6.89
C GLU A 169 19.53 -21.62 -7.97
N PRO A 170 18.61 -22.12 -8.81
CA PRO A 170 18.97 -23.01 -9.89
C PRO A 170 20.00 -22.30 -10.78
N GLU A 171 21.18 -22.93 -10.96
CA GLU A 171 22.17 -22.45 -11.92
C GLU A 171 21.57 -22.51 -13.33
N GLY A 172 21.04 -21.38 -13.77
CA GLY A 172 20.48 -21.19 -15.11
C GLY A 172 18.95 -21.30 -15.19
N SER A 173 18.26 -20.18 -14.93
CA SER A 173 16.99 -19.88 -15.59
C SER A 173 16.68 -18.38 -15.63
N THR A 174 17.60 -17.57 -16.14
CA THR A 174 17.26 -16.45 -17.03
C THR A 174 18.49 -16.19 -17.92
N PRO A 175 18.59 -16.76 -19.14
CA PRO A 175 19.02 -15.87 -20.21
C PRO A 175 18.06 -14.67 -20.18
N PRO A 176 18.50 -13.41 -20.35
CA PRO A 176 17.54 -12.36 -20.64
C PRO A 176 16.67 -12.90 -21.78
N LEU A 177 15.36 -13.09 -21.55
CA LEU A 177 14.43 -13.32 -22.64
C LEU A 177 14.80 -12.27 -23.69
N PRO A 178 15.11 -12.64 -24.95
CA PRO A 178 15.70 -11.71 -25.90
C PRO A 178 14.84 -10.45 -25.92
N LEU A 179 15.37 -9.37 -25.34
CA LEU A 179 14.62 -8.14 -25.22
C LEU A 179 14.49 -7.58 -26.63
N VAL A 180 13.27 -7.24 -26.99
CA VAL A 180 12.95 -6.58 -28.24
C VAL A 180 12.67 -5.12 -27.95
N SER A 181 13.18 -4.24 -28.81
CA SER A 181 12.81 -2.83 -28.78
C SER A 181 11.38 -2.70 -29.32
N PHE A 182 10.43 -2.39 -28.44
CA PHE A 182 9.03 -2.17 -28.79
C PHE A 182 8.60 -0.77 -28.32
N LEU A 183 8.26 0.11 -29.25
CA LEU A 183 7.88 1.52 -28.97
C LEU A 183 8.92 2.29 -28.13
N GLY A 184 10.21 1.97 -28.29
CA GLY A 184 11.29 2.61 -27.54
C GLY A 184 11.51 2.08 -26.12
N LEU A 185 10.77 1.04 -25.72
CA LEU A 185 10.98 0.29 -24.48
C LEU A 185 11.65 -1.05 -24.81
N GLU A 186 12.57 -1.48 -23.96
CA GLU A 186 13.09 -2.84 -24.02
C GLU A 186 12.14 -3.76 -23.23
N VAL A 187 11.50 -4.71 -23.90
CA VAL A 187 10.51 -5.63 -23.31
C VAL A 187 10.75 -7.07 -23.76
N SER A 188 10.19 -8.04 -23.02
CA SER A 188 10.18 -9.46 -23.45
C SER A 188 9.41 -9.61 -24.77
N GLY A 189 9.79 -10.59 -25.60
CA GLY A 189 9.04 -10.93 -26.82
C GLY A 189 7.57 -11.26 -26.57
N THR A 190 7.25 -11.90 -25.45
CA THR A 190 5.86 -12.19 -25.04
C THR A 190 5.09 -10.92 -24.70
N ASP A 191 5.75 -9.96 -24.05
CA ASP A 191 5.14 -8.69 -23.64
C ASP A 191 4.95 -7.76 -24.84
N ALA A 192 5.87 -7.80 -25.80
CA ALA A 192 5.74 -7.12 -27.09
C ALA A 192 4.55 -7.67 -27.89
N GLU A 193 4.37 -9.00 -27.93
CA GLU A 193 3.23 -9.63 -28.60
C GLU A 193 1.90 -9.25 -27.94
N LEU A 194 1.83 -9.30 -26.61
CA LEU A 194 0.66 -8.88 -25.85
C LEU A 194 0.35 -7.40 -26.09
N SER A 195 1.37 -6.54 -26.02
CA SER A 195 1.23 -5.10 -26.24
C SER A 195 0.77 -4.79 -27.67
N LEU A 196 1.32 -5.48 -28.67
CA LEU A 196 0.93 -5.35 -30.07
C LEU A 196 -0.55 -5.73 -30.27
N ASN A 197 -0.98 -6.84 -29.71
CA ASN A 197 -2.38 -7.31 -29.80
C ASN A 197 -3.36 -6.36 -29.12
N VAL A 198 -2.98 -5.77 -27.97
CA VAL A 198 -3.79 -4.77 -27.28
C VAL A 198 -3.88 -3.49 -28.11
N LEU A 199 -2.76 -2.99 -28.64
CA LEU A 199 -2.75 -1.79 -29.48
C LEU A 199 -3.56 -1.99 -30.77
N PHE A 200 -3.44 -3.16 -31.41
CA PHE A 200 -4.22 -3.51 -32.59
C PHE A 200 -5.72 -3.57 -32.27
N SER A 201 -6.09 -4.13 -31.13
CA SER A 201 -7.49 -4.16 -30.69
C SER A 201 -8.05 -2.76 -30.43
N LEU A 202 -7.29 -1.90 -29.74
CA LEU A 202 -7.70 -0.52 -29.45
C LEU A 202 -7.82 0.32 -30.72
N THR A 203 -6.91 0.15 -31.69
CA THR A 203 -6.99 0.86 -32.98
C THR A 203 -8.19 0.42 -33.81
N ILE A 204 -8.54 -0.88 -33.81
CA ILE A 204 -9.77 -1.36 -34.46
C ILE A 204 -11.00 -0.74 -33.81
N ILE A 205 -11.08 -0.75 -32.48
CA ILE A 205 -12.22 -0.17 -31.75
C ILE A 205 -12.35 1.33 -32.06
N ALA A 206 -11.24 2.07 -32.06
CA ALA A 206 -11.23 3.48 -32.40
C ALA A 206 -11.68 3.74 -33.84
N ALA A 207 -11.20 2.94 -34.81
CA ALA A 207 -11.60 3.04 -36.21
C ALA A 207 -13.10 2.78 -36.39
N VAL A 208 -13.63 1.74 -35.75
CA VAL A 208 -15.07 1.43 -35.76
C VAL A 208 -15.87 2.57 -35.13
N ALA A 209 -15.43 3.11 -34.00
CA ALA A 209 -16.08 4.26 -33.36
C ALA A 209 -16.12 5.49 -34.28
N VAL A 210 -15.02 5.80 -34.96
CA VAL A 210 -14.96 6.91 -35.94
C VAL A 210 -15.91 6.65 -37.11
N VAL A 211 -15.95 5.44 -37.66
CA VAL A 211 -16.88 5.08 -38.75
C VAL A 211 -18.34 5.24 -38.30
N LEU A 212 -18.68 4.77 -37.10
CA LEU A 212 -20.03 4.91 -36.54
C LEU A 212 -20.39 6.38 -36.30
N LEU A 213 -19.44 7.19 -35.84
CA LEU A 213 -19.63 8.62 -35.58
C LEU A 213 -19.83 9.39 -36.90
N VAL A 214 -18.99 9.12 -37.91
CA VAL A 214 -19.14 9.68 -39.27
C VAL A 214 -20.47 9.23 -39.89
N TYR A 215 -20.82 7.95 -39.79
CA TYR A 215 -22.11 7.43 -40.25
C TYR A 215 -23.29 8.14 -39.56
N GLY A 216 -23.20 8.34 -38.24
CA GLY A 216 -24.16 9.08 -37.44
C GLY A 216 -24.36 10.51 -37.96
N ILE A 217 -23.27 11.25 -38.16
CA ILE A 217 -23.27 12.63 -38.70
C ILE A 217 -23.87 12.68 -40.11
N VAL A 218 -23.49 11.76 -41.00
CA VAL A 218 -24.02 11.71 -42.37
C VAL A 218 -25.52 11.39 -42.37
N LYS A 219 -25.96 10.47 -41.50
CA LYS A 219 -27.38 10.07 -41.39
C LYS A 219 -28.25 11.19 -40.83
N THR A 220 -27.78 11.94 -39.83
CA THR A 220 -28.50 13.11 -39.29
C THR A 220 -28.56 14.25 -40.31
N SER A 221 -27.46 14.52 -41.02
CA SER A 221 -27.43 15.51 -42.12
C SER A 221 -28.40 15.16 -43.26
N LYS A 222 -28.52 13.87 -43.63
CA LYS A 222 -29.51 13.40 -44.62
C LYS A 222 -30.97 13.47 -44.12
N LYS A 223 -31.23 13.33 -42.82
CA LYS A 223 -32.57 13.54 -42.25
C LYS A 223 -32.98 15.01 -42.29
N GLN A 224 -32.05 15.93 -42.04
CA GLN A 224 -32.31 17.37 -42.05
C GLN A 224 -32.54 17.95 -43.47
N LYS A 225 -32.07 17.25 -44.51
CA LYS A 225 -32.28 17.61 -45.94
C LYS A 225 -33.54 17.05 -46.59
N ARG A 226 -34.38 16.26 -45.89
CA ARG A 226 -35.71 15.89 -46.40
C ARG A 226 -36.71 17.01 -46.08
N PRO A 227 -37.35 17.68 -47.06
CA PRO A 227 -38.27 18.77 -46.80
C PRO A 227 -39.55 18.26 -46.15
N VAL A 228 -40.09 19.04 -45.20
CA VAL A 228 -41.45 18.94 -44.70
C VAL A 228 -42.37 19.44 -45.81
N GLU A 229 -42.98 18.50 -46.54
CA GLU A 229 -44.03 18.79 -47.52
C GLU A 229 -45.35 18.30 -46.91
N GLU A 230 -45.89 19.06 -45.95
CA GLU A 230 -47.30 19.01 -45.57
C GLU A 230 -47.66 20.21 -44.69
N HIS A 231 -48.80 20.83 -45.03
CA HIS A 231 -49.49 21.96 -44.39
C HIS A 231 -48.96 23.39 -44.62
N ILE A 232 -49.57 24.09 -45.59
CA ILE A 232 -50.53 25.21 -45.38
C ILE A 232 -50.87 25.78 -46.77
N ASP A 233 -52.09 25.55 -47.27
CA ASP A 233 -52.66 26.42 -48.29
C ASP A 233 -54.19 26.48 -48.13
N LEU A 234 -54.62 27.38 -47.25
CA LEU A 234 -55.96 27.94 -47.27
C LEU A 234 -55.84 29.46 -47.10
N GLU A 235 -56.56 30.15 -47.96
CA GLU A 235 -56.82 31.60 -47.98
C GLU A 235 -55.77 32.51 -48.63
N LYS A 236 -55.83 32.58 -49.97
CA LYS A 236 -56.03 33.85 -50.67
C LYS A 236 -56.47 33.62 -52.11
N LYS A 237 -57.78 33.66 -52.36
CA LYS A 237 -58.39 34.22 -53.58
C LYS A 237 -59.90 34.29 -53.42
N GLY A 238 -60.39 35.47 -53.05
CA GLY A 238 -61.77 35.89 -53.25
C GLY A 238 -61.78 37.14 -54.13
N LYS A 239 -62.43 37.01 -55.30
CA LYS A 239 -63.03 38.04 -56.18
C LYS A 239 -62.10 38.80 -57.13
N PHE A 240 -62.09 38.40 -58.41
CA PHE A 240 -63.05 38.87 -59.42
C PHE A 240 -63.49 37.69 -60.29
#